data_AF-A0A3L6FY40-F1
#
_entry.id   AF-A0A3L6FY40-F1
#
_cell.length_a   1.000
_cell.length_b   1.000
_cell.length_c   1.000
_cell.angle_alpha   90.00
_cell.angle_beta   90.00
_cell.angle_gamma   90.00
#
_symmetry.space_group_name_H-M   'P 1'
#
loop_
_entity.id
_entity.type
_entity.pdbx_description
1 polymer ?
#
loop_
_entity_poly.entity_id
_entity_poly.type
_entity_poly.pdbx_seq_one_letter_code
_entity_poly.pdbx_strand_id
1 'polypeptide(L)'
;MAHETAQEKYIGYVNPNASIDNQIEKWSDEDLRLYKVRLTYSIRCLKYLLHQGLVFRGHDESKESSNMGNFIELLKFLATNSEEVNKVVLNNAPGNCTLTSSMIQAQIIHCCAMETRKNN
;
A
#
# COMPACT_ATOMS: atom_id res chain seq x y z
N MET A 1 18.27 -32.91 -11.53
CA MET A 1 17.85 -32.00 -12.63
C MET A 1 16.65 -32.54 -13.42
N ALA A 2 16.76 -33.40 -14.45
CA ALA A 2 15.57 -33.78 -15.24
C ALA A 2 14.47 -34.54 -14.45
N HIS A 3 14.86 -35.44 -13.54
CA HIS A 3 13.93 -36.19 -12.70
C HIS A 3 13.22 -35.31 -11.66
N GLU A 4 13.96 -34.35 -11.10
CA GLU A 4 13.48 -33.40 -10.08
C GLU A 4 12.44 -32.44 -10.67
N THR A 5 12.73 -31.88 -11.85
CA THR A 5 11.78 -31.02 -12.58
C THR A 5 10.54 -31.80 -13.05
N ALA A 6 10.67 -33.09 -13.39
CA ALA A 6 9.53 -33.93 -13.73
C ALA A 6 8.65 -34.24 -12.50
N GLN A 7 9.27 -34.43 -11.34
CA GLN A 7 8.59 -34.67 -10.08
C GLN A 7 7.84 -33.42 -9.58
N GLU A 8 8.43 -32.23 -9.69
CA GLU A 8 7.78 -30.95 -9.39
C GLU A 8 6.55 -30.71 -10.28
N LYS A 9 6.66 -30.98 -11.58
CA LYS A 9 5.53 -30.89 -12.52
C LYS A 9 4.43 -31.90 -12.20
N TYR A 10 4.79 -33.13 -11.83
CA TYR A 10 3.82 -34.15 -11.42
C TYR A 10 3.10 -33.75 -10.12
N ILE A 11 3.82 -33.21 -9.13
CA ILE A 11 3.23 -32.69 -7.89
C ILE A 11 2.29 -31.53 -8.18
N GLY A 12 2.67 -30.60 -9.06
CA GLY A 12 1.80 -29.49 -9.51
C GLY A 12 0.58 -29.95 -10.29
N TYR A 13 0.67 -31.07 -11.03
CA TYR A 13 -0.48 -31.67 -11.74
C TYR A 13 -1.42 -32.43 -10.79
N VAL A 14 -0.88 -33.22 -9.86
CA VAL A 14 -1.65 -34.02 -8.89
C VAL A 14 -2.29 -33.14 -7.83
N ASN A 15 -1.63 -32.06 -7.44
CA ASN A 15 -2.16 -31.04 -6.54
C ASN A 15 -2.03 -29.66 -7.19
N PRO A 16 -3.00 -29.26 -8.05
CA PRO A 16 -3.01 -27.95 -8.68
C PRO A 16 -2.87 -26.83 -7.67
N ASN A 17 -3.44 -26.98 -6.47
CA ASN A 17 -3.40 -26.00 -5.39
C ASN A 17 -2.00 -25.82 -4.75
N ALA A 18 -1.05 -26.71 -5.04
CA ALA A 18 0.34 -26.60 -4.58
C ALA A 18 1.25 -25.88 -5.58
N SER A 19 0.77 -25.58 -6.80
CA SER A 19 1.53 -24.79 -7.76
C SER A 19 1.70 -23.34 -7.27
N ILE A 20 2.88 -22.77 -7.47
CA ILE A 20 3.20 -21.38 -7.06
C ILE A 20 2.20 -20.39 -7.70
N ASP A 21 1.77 -20.66 -8.93
CA ASP A 21 0.76 -19.84 -9.62
C ASP A 21 -0.60 -19.83 -8.90
N ASN A 22 -0.97 -20.90 -8.19
CA ASN A 22 -2.15 -20.94 -7.32
C ASN A 22 -1.89 -20.36 -5.91
N GLN A 23 -0.62 -20.15 -5.53
CA GLN A 23 -0.24 -19.48 -4.27
C GLN A 23 -0.06 -17.97 -4.42
N ILE A 24 0.02 -17.45 -5.64
CA ILE A 24 -0.12 -16.01 -5.90
C ILE A 24 -1.60 -15.69 -5.74
N GLU A 25 -1.97 -15.28 -4.53
CA GLU A 25 -3.33 -14.86 -4.18
C GLU A 25 -3.79 -13.78 -5.17
N LYS A 26 -4.65 -14.18 -6.11
CA LYS A 26 -5.22 -13.29 -7.12
C LYS A 26 -6.09 -12.28 -6.36
N TRP A 27 -5.71 -11.00 -6.36
CA TRP A 27 -6.45 -9.97 -5.63
C TRP A 27 -7.92 -10.00 -6.00
N SER A 28 -8.79 -10.05 -5.00
CA SER A 28 -10.24 -10.00 -5.22
C SER A 28 -10.67 -8.59 -5.65
N ASP A 29 -11.86 -8.48 -6.24
CA ASP A 29 -12.45 -7.17 -6.56
C ASP A 29 -12.61 -6.30 -5.30
N GLU A 30 -12.86 -6.93 -4.15
CA GLU A 30 -12.95 -6.26 -2.86
C GLU A 30 -11.58 -5.75 -2.40
N ASP A 31 -10.51 -6.54 -2.55
CA ASP A 31 -9.15 -6.09 -2.23
C ASP A 31 -8.75 -4.88 -3.08
N LEU A 32 -9.09 -4.90 -4.38
CA LEU A 32 -8.87 -3.79 -5.28
C LEU A 32 -9.68 -2.55 -4.86
N ARG A 33 -10.94 -2.74 -4.45
CA ARG A 33 -11.79 -1.65 -3.94
C ARG A 33 -11.17 -1.03 -2.70
N LEU A 34 -10.77 -1.83 -1.72
CA LEU A 34 -10.14 -1.36 -0.47
C LEU A 34 -8.80 -0.68 -0.74
N TYR A 35 -7.98 -1.23 -1.65
CA TYR A 35 -6.75 -0.59 -2.09
C TYR A 35 -6.98 0.80 -2.68
N LYS A 36 -7.98 0.95 -3.57
CA LYS A 36 -8.34 2.26 -4.14
C LYS A 36 -8.78 3.26 -3.07
N VAL A 37 -9.51 2.82 -2.05
CA VAL A 37 -9.90 3.67 -0.92
C VAL A 37 -8.65 4.15 -0.17
N ARG A 38 -7.73 3.24 0.18
CA ARG A 38 -6.44 3.60 0.84
C ARG A 38 -5.65 4.61 0.01
N LEU A 39 -5.46 4.33 -1.27
CA LEU A 39 -4.73 5.21 -2.19
C LEU A 39 -5.38 6.59 -2.28
N THR A 40 -6.72 6.66 -2.33
CA THR A 40 -7.46 7.92 -2.36
C THR A 40 -7.16 8.78 -1.13
N TYR A 41 -7.18 8.19 0.07
CA TYR A 41 -6.85 8.92 1.29
C TYR A 41 -5.37 9.32 1.35
N SER A 42 -4.46 8.48 0.86
CA SER A 42 -3.04 8.84 0.75
C SER A 42 -2.83 10.06 -0.15
N ILE A 43 -3.50 10.12 -1.31
CA ILE A 43 -3.44 11.26 -2.24
C ILE A 43 -4.07 12.50 -1.62
N ARG A 44 -5.18 12.37 -0.88
CA ARG A 44 -5.79 13.49 -0.15
C ARG A 44 -4.83 14.08 0.88
N CYS A 45 -4.15 13.25 1.66
CA CYS A 45 -3.10 13.69 2.58
C CYS A 45 -1.97 14.41 1.84
N LEU A 46 -1.47 13.83 0.75
CA LEU A 46 -0.42 14.46 -0.07
C LEU A 46 -0.86 15.85 -0.56
N LYS A 47 -2.06 15.96 -1.13
CA LYS A 47 -2.62 17.22 -1.62
C LYS A 47 -2.74 18.26 -0.50
N TYR A 48 -3.22 17.86 0.68
CA TYR A 48 -3.31 18.76 1.83
C TYR A 48 -1.92 19.26 2.26
N LEU A 49 -0.95 18.37 2.41
CA LEU A 49 0.41 18.73 2.84
C LEU A 49 1.10 19.63 1.82
N LEU A 50 0.95 19.35 0.53
CA LEU A 50 1.44 20.21 -0.55
C LEU A 50 0.84 21.61 -0.49
N HIS A 51 -0.48 21.74 -0.28
CA HIS A 51 -1.13 23.05 -0.17
C HIS A 51 -0.65 23.85 1.05
N GLN A 52 -0.30 23.18 2.14
CA GLN A 52 0.22 23.82 3.35
C GLN A 52 1.73 24.07 3.30
N GLY A 53 2.44 23.64 2.24
CA GLY A 53 3.89 23.70 2.16
C GLY A 53 4.60 22.79 3.18
N LEU A 54 3.93 21.75 3.67
CA LEU A 54 4.45 20.82 4.66
C LEU A 54 5.17 19.66 4.00
N VAL A 55 6.25 19.20 4.63
CA VAL A 55 6.95 17.99 4.20
C VAL A 55 6.03 16.78 4.32
N PHE A 56 6.02 15.93 3.30
CA PHE A 56 5.21 14.71 3.30
C PHE A 56 5.74 13.70 4.33
N ARG A 57 7.06 13.53 4.37
CA ARG A 57 7.74 12.50 5.16
C ARG A 57 8.32 13.06 6.46
N GLY A 58 8.30 12.25 7.52
CA GLY A 58 9.02 12.50 8.77
C GLY A 58 10.49 12.09 8.72
N HIS A 59 11.30 12.60 9.66
CA HIS A 59 12.67 12.11 9.86
C HIS A 59 12.67 10.71 10.47
N ASP A 60 11.82 10.49 11.48
CA ASP A 60 11.60 9.20 12.13
C ASP A 60 10.12 8.83 12.07
N GLU A 61 9.80 7.80 11.30
CA GLU A 61 8.45 7.27 11.12
C GLU A 61 8.24 5.95 11.90
N SER A 62 9.14 5.63 12.84
CA SER A 62 9.01 4.48 13.75
C SER A 62 7.80 4.65 14.66
N LYS A 63 7.24 3.53 15.13
CA LYS A 63 6.04 3.55 16.00
C LYS A 63 6.31 4.20 17.35
N GLU A 64 7.58 4.20 17.76
CA GLU A 64 8.10 4.72 19.01
C GLU A 64 8.38 6.24 18.93
N SER A 65 8.38 6.81 17.72
CA SER A 65 8.56 8.25 17.50
C SER A 65 7.39 9.05 18.07
N SER A 66 7.71 10.15 18.76
CA SER A 66 6.72 11.14 19.21
C SER A 66 6.13 11.94 18.04
N ASN A 67 6.80 11.95 16.89
CA ASN A 67 6.34 12.56 15.65
C ASN A 67 6.70 11.65 14.47
N MET A 68 5.75 10.78 14.09
CA MET A 68 5.90 9.84 12.96
C MET A 68 5.88 10.50 11.58
N GLY A 69 5.95 11.83 11.50
CA GLY A 69 5.86 12.58 10.25
C GLY A 69 4.42 12.99 9.89
N ASN A 70 4.32 14.08 9.15
CA ASN A 70 3.04 14.74 8.85
C ASN A 70 2.06 13.83 8.10
N PHE A 71 2.55 12.98 7.19
CA PHE A 71 1.69 12.06 6.46
C PHE A 71 1.03 11.02 7.38
N ILE A 72 1.81 10.35 8.23
CA ILE A 72 1.29 9.32 9.11
C ILE A 72 0.36 9.92 10.16
N GLU A 73 0.73 11.06 10.75
CA GLU A 73 -0.12 11.75 11.72
C GLU A 73 -1.43 12.26 11.11
N LEU A 74 -1.40 12.79 9.88
CA LEU A 74 -2.63 13.18 9.18
C LEU A 74 -3.50 11.97 8.83
N LEU A 75 -2.89 10.85 8.43
CA LEU A 75 -3.62 9.62 8.13
C LEU A 75 -4.25 9.02 9.40
N LYS A 76 -3.56 9.07 10.54
CA LYS A 76 -4.12 8.72 11.85
C LYS A 76 -5.29 9.62 12.24
N PHE A 77 -5.13 10.93 12.07
CA PHE A 77 -6.20 11.89 12.32
C PHE A 77 -7.45 11.53 11.49
N LEU A 78 -7.30 11.22 10.21
CA LEU A 78 -8.42 10.78 9.37
C LEU A 78 -9.03 9.46 9.85
N ALA A 79 -8.22 8.50 10.27
CA ALA A 79 -8.68 7.22 10.82
C ALA A 79 -9.48 7.42 12.13
N THR A 80 -9.02 8.28 13.04
CA THR A 80 -9.73 8.57 14.29
C THR A 80 -11.09 9.24 14.05
N ASN A 81 -11.22 10.01 12.96
CA ASN A 81 -12.44 10.77 12.66
C ASN A 81 -13.38 10.09 11.64
N SER A 82 -13.01 8.94 11.08
CA SER A 82 -13.83 8.22 10.11
C SER A 82 -13.67 6.71 10.27
N GLU A 83 -14.75 6.04 10.66
CA GLU A 83 -14.76 4.59 10.83
C GLU A 83 -14.46 3.85 9.53
N GLU A 84 -14.93 4.37 8.40
CA GLU A 84 -14.63 3.82 7.07
C GLU A 84 -13.12 3.88 6.76
N VAL A 85 -12.48 5.02 7.05
CA VAL A 85 -11.03 5.18 6.88
C VAL A 85 -10.29 4.25 7.83
N ASN A 86 -10.69 4.23 9.10
CA ASN A 86 -10.03 3.44 10.13
C ASN A 86 -9.93 1.97 9.71
N LYS A 87 -11.02 1.39 9.19
CA LYS A 87 -11.09 -0.01 8.78
C LYS A 87 -10.12 -0.39 7.66
N VAL A 88 -9.56 0.58 6.94
CA VAL A 88 -8.77 0.30 5.74
C VAL A 88 -7.33 0.81 5.79
N VAL A 89 -6.97 1.74 6.67
CA VAL A 89 -5.63 2.35 6.69
C VAL A 89 -4.75 1.85 7.85
N LEU A 90 -3.47 2.20 7.82
CA LEU A 90 -2.50 1.93 8.89
C LEU A 90 -2.46 0.43 9.25
N ASN A 91 -2.63 0.08 10.54
CA ASN A 91 -2.57 -1.30 11.02
C ASN A 91 -3.74 -2.18 10.50
N ASN A 92 -4.79 -1.58 9.93
CA ASN A 92 -5.92 -2.31 9.36
C ASN A 92 -5.75 -2.60 7.85
N ALA A 93 -4.65 -2.13 7.24
CA ALA A 93 -4.29 -2.50 5.88
C ALA A 93 -3.48 -3.82 5.86
N PRO A 94 -3.75 -4.74 4.92
CA PRO A 94 -3.05 -6.00 4.80
C PRO A 94 -1.63 -5.80 4.28
N GLY A 95 -0.65 -6.36 5.00
CA GLY A 95 0.75 -6.50 4.58
C GLY A 95 1.34 -5.24 3.93
N ASN A 96 1.69 -5.35 2.64
CA ASN A 96 2.35 -4.28 1.88
C ASN A 96 1.40 -3.17 1.40
N CYS A 97 0.09 -3.28 1.64
CA CYS A 97 -0.92 -2.31 1.21
C CYS A 97 -1.15 -1.16 2.22
N THR A 98 -0.27 -1.00 3.21
CA THR A 98 -0.33 0.09 4.19
C THR A 98 -0.09 1.46 3.56
N LEU A 99 0.64 1.51 2.44
CA LEU A 99 1.02 2.73 1.71
C LEU A 99 1.82 3.75 2.54
N THR A 100 2.34 3.35 3.70
CA THR A 100 3.12 4.20 4.61
C THR A 100 4.62 3.99 4.50
N SER A 101 5.09 2.92 3.84
CA SER A 101 6.52 2.68 3.71
C SER A 101 7.21 3.75 2.87
N SER A 102 8.45 4.08 3.22
CA SER A 102 9.24 5.10 2.51
C SER A 102 9.28 4.91 0.99
N MET A 103 9.39 3.66 0.53
CA MET A 103 9.45 3.35 -0.90
C MET A 103 8.13 3.65 -1.58
N ILE A 104 7.01 3.27 -0.97
CA ILE A 104 5.67 3.51 -1.52
C ILE A 104 5.32 5.00 -1.49
N GLN A 105 5.65 5.70 -0.41
CA GLN A 105 5.48 7.16 -0.32
C GLN A 105 6.20 7.88 -1.48
N ALA A 106 7.46 7.49 -1.77
CA ALA A 106 8.22 8.04 -2.89
C ALA A 106 7.58 7.72 -4.25
N GLN A 107 7.06 6.51 -4.43
CA GLN A 107 6.33 6.14 -5.65
C GLN A 107 5.05 6.97 -5.83
N ILE A 108 4.26 7.19 -4.77
CA ILE A 108 3.06 8.01 -4.83
C ILE A 108 3.42 9.44 -5.26
N ILE A 109 4.44 10.05 -4.65
CA ILE A 109 4.92 11.39 -5.02
C ILE A 109 5.35 11.43 -6.49
N HIS A 110 6.15 10.44 -6.92
CA HIS A 110 6.63 10.36 -8.30
C HIS A 110 5.48 10.23 -9.30
N CYS A 111 4.52 9.33 -9.05
CA CYS A 111 3.33 9.16 -9.88
C CYS A 111 2.51 10.45 -9.95
N CYS A 112 2.25 11.10 -8.81
CA CYS A 112 1.54 12.38 -8.78
C CYS A 112 2.27 13.47 -9.58
N ALA A 113 3.60 13.54 -9.50
CA ALA A 113 4.40 14.48 -10.27
C ALA A 113 4.33 14.20 -11.78
N MET A 114 4.37 12.93 -12.19
CA MET A 114 4.21 12.53 -13.60
C MET A 114 2.83 12.91 -14.14
N GLU A 115 1.76 12.60 -13.42
CA GLU A 115 0.39 12.91 -13.85
C GLU A 115 0.13 14.42 -13.90
N THR A 116 0.74 15.20 -13.00
CA THR A 116 0.64 16.67 -13.05
C THR A 116 1.33 17.25 -14.29
N ARG A 117 2.44 16.66 -14.75
CA ARG A 117 3.15 17.11 -15.96
C ARG A 117 2.45 16.74 -17.26
N LYS A 118 1.67 15.65 -17.28
CA LYS A 118 0.90 15.25 -18.46
C LYS A 118 -0.34 16.12 -18.69
N ASN A 119 -0.86 16.73 -17.63
CA ASN A 119 -2.09 17.52 -17.63
C ASN A 119 -1.84 19.04 -17.70
N ASN A 120 -0.59 19.47 -17.86
CA ASN A 120 -0.17 20.86 -18.13
C ASN A 120 0.44 20.95 -19.52
#